data_AF-A0A3P9PE51-F1
#
_entry.id   AF-A0A3P9PE51-F1
#
_cell.length_a   1.000
_cell.length_b   1.000
_cell.length_c   1.000
_cell.angle_alpha   90.00
_cell.angle_beta   90.00
_cell.angle_gamma   90.00
#
_symmetry.space_group_name_H-M   'P 1'
#
loop_
_entity.id
_entity.type
_entity.pdbx_description
1 polymer ?
#
loop_
_entity_poly.entity_id
_entity_poly.type
_entity_poly.pdbx_seq_one_letter_code
_entity_poly.pdbx_strand_id
1 'polypeptide(L)'
;EENDLENNRKKYSIRKQGSYIVVTSEIGLTVIWDRKTFFLIQLDPKFNGKVCGLCGNFDENRNNDFTAQSGMLVTSSLEFANTWKVGSACPNVEENTDACKKAPHRESWAKLKCSIIIDEFKECHTEVDPHPFYDNCVKDTCACDSGGDCECFCSAVAAYAQACNEAEVYVTWRTPDICRKWICLFLYLYIYIYICILNIEFANLLLIF
;
A
#
# COMPACT_ATOMS: atom_id res chain seq x y z
N GLU A 1 -17.86 3.03 -46.33
CA GLU A 1 -18.09 1.90 -45.43
C GLU A 1 -16.86 1.79 -44.54
N GLU A 2 -16.93 2.48 -43.42
CA GLU A 2 -15.84 2.71 -42.47
C GLU A 2 -16.30 2.05 -41.16
N ASN A 3 -16.30 0.72 -41.16
CA ASN A 3 -16.67 -0.14 -40.04
C ASN A 3 -15.58 -1.21 -39.89
N ASP A 4 -15.09 -1.37 -38.66
CA ASP A 4 -14.42 -2.56 -38.08
C ASP A 4 -13.17 -2.28 -37.20
N LEU A 5 -12.98 -1.06 -36.69
CA LEU A 5 -11.89 -0.78 -35.73
C LEU A 5 -12.33 -0.35 -34.31
N GLU A 6 -13.64 -0.29 -34.04
CA GLU A 6 -14.17 0.12 -32.73
C GLU A 6 -14.65 -1.06 -31.85
N ASN A 7 -14.14 -2.27 -32.10
CA ASN A 7 -14.49 -3.46 -31.33
C ASN A 7 -13.34 -3.98 -30.46
N ASN A 8 -12.82 -3.13 -29.56
CA ASN A 8 -12.06 -3.57 -28.40
C ASN A 8 -12.65 -2.96 -27.12
N ARG A 9 -13.83 -3.48 -26.75
CA ARG A 9 -14.47 -3.29 -25.45
C ARG A 9 -13.43 -3.55 -24.36
N LYS A 10 -12.98 -2.50 -23.66
CA LYS A 10 -12.03 -2.67 -22.54
C LYS A 10 -12.69 -3.56 -21.49
N LYS A 11 -12.18 -4.79 -21.32
CA LYS A 11 -12.63 -5.77 -20.30
C LYS A 11 -12.18 -5.43 -18.87
N TYR A 12 -11.81 -4.17 -18.66
CA TYR A 12 -11.33 -3.64 -17.40
C TYR A 12 -11.76 -2.18 -17.28
N SER A 13 -11.94 -1.73 -16.04
CA SER A 13 -12.22 -0.35 -15.69
C SER A 13 -11.07 0.22 -14.86
N ILE A 14 -10.79 1.52 -15.06
CA ILE A 14 -9.79 2.25 -14.29
C ILE A 14 -10.50 3.40 -13.60
N ARG A 15 -10.36 3.51 -12.28
CA ARG A 15 -10.92 4.58 -11.47
C ARG A 15 -9.82 5.27 -10.67
N LYS A 16 -9.93 6.58 -10.50
CA LYS A 16 -9.07 7.36 -9.61
C LYS A 16 -9.87 7.67 -8.34
N GLN A 17 -9.41 7.18 -7.19
CA GLN A 17 -10.08 7.38 -5.90
C GLN A 17 -9.09 8.01 -4.92
N GLY A 18 -9.22 9.32 -4.70
CA GLY A 18 -8.27 10.09 -3.90
C GLY A 18 -6.83 9.96 -4.44
N SER A 19 -5.93 9.39 -3.63
CA SER A 19 -4.55 9.16 -4.03
C SER A 19 -4.33 7.90 -4.88
N TYR A 20 -5.31 7.00 -4.97
CA TYR A 20 -5.17 5.66 -5.54
C TYR A 20 -5.71 5.55 -6.97
N ILE A 21 -5.12 4.64 -7.74
CA ILE A 21 -5.67 4.11 -8.99
C ILE A 21 -6.20 2.71 -8.68
N VAL A 22 -7.47 2.49 -8.99
CA VAL A 22 -8.14 1.18 -8.86
C VAL A 22 -8.40 0.66 -10.27
N VAL A 23 -7.82 -0.49 -10.59
CA VAL A 23 -8.04 -1.20 -11.85
C VAL A 23 -8.82 -2.47 -11.55
N THR A 24 -10.03 -2.58 -12.09
CA THR A 24 -10.89 -3.75 -11.90
C THR A 24 -11.12 -4.43 -13.25
N SER A 25 -10.86 -5.72 -13.32
CA SER A 25 -11.06 -6.56 -14.51
C SER A 25 -12.26 -7.46 -14.36
N GLU A 26 -12.98 -7.72 -15.46
CA GLU A 26 -14.12 -8.66 -15.49
C GLU A 26 -13.74 -10.10 -15.11
N ILE A 27 -12.44 -10.43 -15.19
CA ILE A 27 -11.95 -11.75 -14.77
C ILE A 27 -11.91 -11.93 -13.25
N GLY A 28 -12.25 -10.92 -12.44
CA GLY A 28 -12.19 -11.02 -10.97
C GLY A 28 -10.82 -10.68 -10.40
N LEU A 29 -10.10 -9.74 -11.03
CA LEU A 29 -8.84 -9.18 -10.56
C LEU A 29 -9.05 -7.69 -10.27
N THR A 30 -8.67 -7.25 -9.08
CA THR A 30 -8.61 -5.83 -8.72
C THR A 30 -7.19 -5.46 -8.28
N VAL A 31 -6.65 -4.39 -8.83
CA VAL A 31 -5.36 -3.82 -8.45
C VAL A 31 -5.58 -2.42 -7.90
N ILE A 32 -5.09 -2.16 -6.70
CA ILE A 32 -5.12 -0.85 -6.06
C ILE A 32 -3.67 -0.37 -5.93
N TRP A 33 -3.37 0.79 -6.50
CA TRP A 33 -2.02 1.36 -6.51
C TRP A 33 -2.04 2.80 -6.01
N ASP A 34 -1.14 3.13 -5.09
CA ASP A 34 -1.03 4.48 -4.52
C ASP A 34 -0.30 5.50 -5.42
N ARG A 35 0.11 5.07 -6.62
CA ARG A 35 0.95 5.82 -7.58
C ARG A 35 2.41 5.98 -7.15
N LYS A 36 2.83 5.24 -6.14
CA LYS A 36 4.18 5.19 -5.62
C LYS A 36 4.60 3.73 -5.50
N THR A 37 4.73 3.21 -4.28
CA THR A 37 5.31 1.90 -3.99
C THR A 37 4.28 0.89 -3.51
N PHE A 38 3.09 1.32 -3.09
CA PHE A 38 2.09 0.41 -2.52
C PHE A 38 1.18 -0.16 -3.60
N PHE A 39 1.17 -1.48 -3.73
CA PHE A 39 0.27 -2.24 -4.58
C PHE A 39 -0.49 -3.27 -3.73
N LEU A 40 -1.82 -3.30 -3.89
CA LEU A 40 -2.67 -4.35 -3.35
C LEU A 40 -3.35 -5.07 -4.51
N ILE A 41 -3.24 -6.39 -4.51
CA ILE A 41 -3.87 -7.27 -5.50
C ILE A 41 -4.95 -8.07 -4.80
N GLN A 42 -6.18 -7.98 -5.31
CA GLN A 42 -7.31 -8.77 -4.85
C GLN A 42 -7.76 -9.69 -5.99
N LEU A 43 -7.94 -10.96 -5.65
CA LEU A 43 -8.35 -12.02 -6.58
C LEU A 43 -9.65 -12.65 -6.10
N ASP A 44 -10.55 -12.93 -7.05
CA ASP A 44 -11.73 -13.75 -6.78
C ASP A 44 -11.30 -15.15 -6.26
N PRO A 45 -12.06 -15.76 -5.33
CA PRO A 45 -11.76 -17.09 -4.79
C PRO A 45 -11.62 -18.20 -5.85
N LYS A 46 -12.16 -18.01 -7.05
CA LYS A 46 -12.00 -18.96 -8.18
C LYS A 46 -10.56 -19.17 -8.64
N PHE A 47 -9.65 -18.26 -8.25
CA PHE A 47 -8.21 -18.34 -8.52
C PHE A 47 -7.45 -19.14 -7.46
N ASN A 48 -8.12 -19.66 -6.42
CA ASN A 48 -7.47 -20.47 -5.37
C ASN A 48 -6.68 -21.64 -6.00
N GLY A 49 -5.39 -21.72 -5.68
CA GLY A 49 -4.45 -22.72 -6.20
C GLY A 49 -4.15 -22.63 -7.70
N LYS A 50 -4.55 -21.55 -8.39
CA LYS A 50 -4.38 -21.37 -9.84
C LYS A 50 -3.44 -20.23 -10.23
N VAL A 51 -2.82 -19.59 -9.24
CA VAL A 51 -1.85 -18.52 -9.44
C VAL A 51 -0.49 -18.97 -8.93
N CYS A 52 0.54 -18.25 -9.34
CA CYS A 52 1.89 -18.42 -8.87
C CYS A 52 2.63 -17.09 -9.02
N GLY A 53 3.69 -16.91 -8.26
CA GLY A 53 4.50 -15.69 -8.27
C GLY A 53 4.98 -15.33 -6.87
N LEU A 54 5.46 -14.10 -6.71
CA LEU A 54 5.94 -13.58 -5.43
C LEU A 54 4.85 -13.48 -4.35
N CYS A 55 3.57 -13.48 -4.74
CA CYS A 55 2.43 -13.51 -3.83
C CYS A 55 1.97 -14.92 -3.47
N GLY A 56 2.76 -15.96 -3.77
CA GLY A 56 2.41 -17.35 -3.50
C GLY A 56 1.44 -17.94 -4.52
N ASN A 57 0.72 -18.98 -4.11
CA ASN A 57 -0.19 -19.76 -4.97
C ASN A 57 -1.69 -19.59 -4.62
N PHE A 58 -2.00 -18.81 -3.57
CA PHE A 58 -3.35 -18.51 -3.12
C PHE A 58 -4.17 -19.76 -2.76
N ASP A 59 -3.57 -20.76 -2.11
CA ASP A 59 -4.24 -22.01 -1.71
C ASP A 59 -4.60 -22.08 -0.21
N GLU A 60 -4.52 -20.95 0.50
CA GLU A 60 -4.73 -20.81 1.95
C GLU A 60 -3.65 -21.49 2.83
N ASN A 61 -2.60 -22.06 2.24
CA ASN A 61 -1.49 -22.70 2.96
C ASN A 61 -0.18 -21.90 2.87
N ARG A 62 0.05 -21.03 3.86
CA ARG A 62 1.27 -20.20 3.94
C ARG A 62 2.60 -20.96 3.93
N ASN A 63 2.59 -22.26 4.24
CA ASN A 63 3.82 -23.05 4.32
C ASN A 63 4.41 -23.42 2.95
N ASN A 64 3.65 -23.27 1.86
CA ASN A 64 4.12 -23.58 0.51
C ASN A 64 4.23 -22.35 -0.41
N ASP A 65 3.98 -21.14 0.11
CA ASP A 65 4.02 -19.89 -0.67
C ASP A 65 5.41 -19.64 -1.29
N PHE A 66 6.48 -20.15 -0.68
CA PHE A 66 7.84 -20.08 -1.23
C PHE A 66 8.12 -21.20 -2.25
N THR A 67 7.17 -21.42 -3.16
CA THR A 67 7.35 -22.33 -4.30
C THR A 67 8.04 -21.56 -5.44
N ALA A 68 9.27 -21.96 -5.76
CA ALA A 68 10.07 -21.40 -6.83
C ALA A 68 9.42 -21.61 -8.21
N GLN A 69 9.87 -20.86 -9.22
CA GLN A 69 9.37 -21.01 -10.60
C GLN A 69 9.52 -22.44 -11.17
N SER A 70 10.48 -23.22 -10.65
CA SER A 70 10.68 -24.64 -10.98
C SER A 70 9.63 -25.59 -10.38
N GLY A 71 8.77 -25.11 -9.48
CA GLY A 71 7.84 -25.91 -8.68
C GLY A 71 8.44 -26.48 -7.40
N MET A 72 9.71 -26.20 -7.09
CA MET A 72 10.35 -26.65 -5.86
C MET A 72 10.04 -25.71 -4.70
N LEU A 73 9.74 -26.28 -3.54
CA LEU A 73 9.61 -25.53 -2.30
C LEU A 73 10.99 -25.16 -1.77
N VAL A 74 11.21 -23.86 -1.50
CA VAL A 74 12.43 -23.35 -0.88
C VAL A 74 12.12 -22.71 0.47
N THR A 75 13.13 -22.62 1.35
CA THR A 75 12.97 -22.04 2.69
C THR A 75 13.44 -20.60 2.78
N SER A 76 14.31 -20.16 1.86
CA SER A 76 14.86 -18.81 1.81
C SER A 76 13.97 -17.90 0.96
N SER A 77 13.51 -16.80 1.54
CA SER A 77 12.75 -15.76 0.82
C SER A 77 13.58 -15.11 -0.29
N LEU A 78 14.90 -15.01 -0.11
CA LEU A 78 15.83 -14.46 -1.08
C LEU A 78 15.98 -15.39 -2.29
N GLU A 79 16.17 -16.69 -2.03
CA GLU A 79 16.25 -17.71 -3.08
C GLU A 79 14.92 -17.76 -3.86
N PHE A 80 13.80 -17.79 -3.14
CA PHE A 80 12.46 -17.72 -3.71
C PHE A 80 12.31 -16.52 -4.64
N ALA A 81 12.60 -15.31 -4.17
CA ALA A 81 12.43 -14.09 -4.95
C ALA A 81 13.32 -14.06 -6.21
N ASN A 82 14.56 -14.53 -6.11
CA ASN A 82 15.48 -14.62 -7.24
C ASN A 82 14.96 -15.57 -8.35
N THR A 83 14.17 -16.58 -8.01
CA THR A 83 13.59 -17.51 -9.00
C THR A 83 12.48 -16.88 -9.84
N TRP A 84 11.87 -15.79 -9.39
CA TRP A 84 10.76 -15.11 -10.06
C TRP A 84 11.18 -13.91 -10.91
N LYS A 85 12.49 -13.73 -11.16
CA LYS A 85 13.00 -12.65 -12.03
C LYS A 85 12.56 -12.86 -13.48
N VAL A 86 12.08 -11.80 -14.12
CA VAL A 86 11.62 -11.86 -15.53
C VAL A 86 12.79 -11.78 -16.51
N GLY A 87 13.78 -10.94 -16.22
CA GLY A 87 14.95 -10.74 -17.07
C GLY A 87 16.11 -11.64 -16.65
N SER A 88 16.62 -12.47 -17.58
CA SER A 88 17.80 -13.30 -17.33
C SER A 88 19.07 -12.47 -17.06
N ALA A 89 19.13 -11.25 -17.58
CA ALA A 89 20.22 -10.30 -17.36
C ALA A 89 20.20 -9.66 -15.95
N CYS A 90 19.11 -9.80 -15.19
CA CYS A 90 19.04 -9.28 -13.82
C CYS A 90 19.91 -10.16 -12.90
N PRO A 91 20.86 -9.57 -12.15
CA PRO A 91 21.68 -10.31 -11.20
C PRO A 91 20.81 -10.86 -10.07
N ASN A 92 21.27 -11.94 -9.46
CA ASN A 92 20.66 -12.41 -8.22
C ASN A 92 21.03 -11.45 -7.08
N VAL A 93 20.11 -11.31 -6.13
CA VAL A 93 20.41 -10.66 -4.86
C VAL A 93 21.03 -11.72 -3.95
N GLU A 94 22.24 -11.47 -3.46
CA GLU A 94 23.03 -12.43 -2.66
C GLU A 94 22.77 -12.29 -1.15
N GLU A 95 22.40 -11.10 -0.69
CA GLU A 95 22.12 -10.83 0.72
C GLU A 95 21.00 -9.82 0.88
N ASN A 96 20.12 -10.06 1.87
CA ASN A 96 19.16 -9.06 2.31
C ASN A 96 19.83 -8.16 3.36
N THR A 97 20.39 -7.04 2.91
CA THR A 97 21.09 -6.09 3.79
C THR A 97 20.09 -5.26 4.59
N ASP A 98 20.19 -5.34 5.90
CA ASP A 98 19.43 -4.47 6.80
C ASP A 98 19.85 -3.00 6.62
N ALA A 99 18.92 -2.17 6.17
CA ALA A 99 19.16 -0.76 5.90
C ALA A 99 19.60 0.01 7.15
N CYS A 100 19.09 -0.34 8.33
CA CYS A 100 19.50 0.32 9.57
C CYS A 100 20.92 -0.09 9.98
N LYS A 101 21.36 -1.33 9.68
CA LYS A 101 22.77 -1.72 9.89
C LYS A 101 23.71 -1.00 8.93
N LYS A 102 23.27 -0.75 7.70
CA LYS A 102 24.03 0.02 6.71
C LYS A 102 24.14 1.50 7.07
N ALA A 103 23.10 2.06 7.70
CA ALA A 103 23.05 3.44 8.17
C ALA A 103 22.69 3.56 9.67
N PRO A 104 23.59 3.16 10.61
CA PRO A 104 23.26 3.09 12.05
C PRO A 104 22.83 4.42 12.66
N HIS A 105 23.35 5.54 12.13
CA HIS A 105 22.98 6.89 12.58
C HIS A 105 21.50 7.21 12.35
N ARG A 106 20.81 6.50 11.45
CA ARG A 106 19.38 6.68 11.16
C ARG A 106 18.47 5.86 12.04
N GLU A 107 18.96 4.77 12.63
CA GLU A 107 18.13 3.80 13.35
C GLU A 107 17.37 4.45 14.51
N SER A 108 18.04 5.28 15.31
CA SER A 108 17.41 5.98 16.44
C SER A 108 16.31 6.93 15.99
N TRP A 109 16.53 7.66 14.89
CA TRP A 109 15.53 8.56 14.32
C TRP A 109 14.35 7.78 13.71
N ALA A 110 14.63 6.69 13.00
CA ALA A 110 13.61 5.83 12.41
C ALA A 110 12.69 5.21 13.48
N LYS A 111 13.27 4.63 14.54
CA LYS A 111 12.50 4.10 15.69
C LYS A 111 11.62 5.17 16.33
N LEU A 112 12.18 6.36 16.57
CA LEU A 112 11.42 7.48 17.15
C LEU A 112 10.25 7.89 16.25
N LYS A 113 10.45 7.98 14.93
CA LYS A 113 9.38 8.37 14.00
C LYS A 113 8.31 7.30 13.89
N CYS A 114 8.71 6.03 13.79
CA CYS A 114 7.79 4.91 13.64
C CYS A 114 7.01 4.57 14.93
N SER A 115 7.38 5.14 16.09
CA SER A 115 6.64 4.92 17.35
C SER A 115 5.17 5.35 17.25
N ILE A 116 4.82 6.23 16.31
CA ILE A 116 3.43 6.62 16.04
C ILE A 116 2.51 5.41 15.82
N ILE A 117 3.01 4.32 15.20
CA ILE A 117 2.26 3.06 15.00
C ILE A 117 1.86 2.43 16.35
N ILE A 118 2.71 2.59 17.37
CA ILE A 118 2.47 2.09 18.72
C ILE A 118 1.65 3.09 19.54
N ASP A 119 1.96 4.38 19.43
CA ASP A 119 1.43 5.39 20.34
C ASP A 119 0.01 5.85 19.97
N GLU A 120 -0.27 6.03 18.68
CA GLU A 120 -1.51 6.65 18.17
C GLU A 120 -2.57 5.64 17.70
N PHE A 121 -2.18 4.40 17.38
CA PHE A 121 -3.09 3.38 16.84
C PHE A 121 -3.55 2.34 17.86
N LYS A 122 -3.52 2.67 19.16
CA LYS A 122 -3.84 1.74 20.26
C LYS A 122 -5.18 1.02 20.08
N GLU A 123 -6.18 1.69 19.51
CA GLU A 123 -7.51 1.13 19.26
C GLU A 123 -7.51 0.04 18.19
N CYS A 124 -6.53 0.04 17.27
CA CYS A 124 -6.41 -0.95 16.21
C CYS A 124 -5.56 -2.16 16.62
N HIS A 125 -4.77 -2.05 17.70
CA HIS A 125 -3.83 -3.11 18.11
C HIS A 125 -4.52 -4.44 18.46
N THR A 126 -5.81 -4.41 18.81
CA THR A 126 -6.60 -5.62 19.08
C THR A 126 -6.96 -6.38 17.80
N GLU A 127 -7.13 -5.67 16.69
CA GLU A 127 -7.55 -6.23 15.41
C GLU A 127 -6.37 -6.56 14.50
N VAL A 128 -5.32 -5.73 14.54
CA VAL A 128 -4.13 -5.85 13.68
C VAL A 128 -2.86 -5.68 14.50
N ASP A 129 -2.02 -6.72 14.51
CA ASP A 129 -0.72 -6.70 15.21
C ASP A 129 0.18 -5.56 14.65
N PRO A 130 0.59 -4.59 15.48
CA PRO A 130 1.40 -3.46 15.03
C PRO A 130 2.88 -3.82 14.75
N HIS A 131 3.41 -4.90 15.34
CA HIS A 131 4.86 -5.15 15.35
C HIS A 131 5.46 -5.33 13.93
N PRO A 132 4.86 -6.12 13.02
CA PRO A 132 5.38 -6.24 11.66
C PRO A 132 5.38 -4.91 10.90
N PHE A 133 4.39 -4.05 11.14
CA PHE A 133 4.30 -2.74 10.50
C PHE A 133 5.32 -1.76 11.08
N TYR A 134 5.54 -1.79 12.40
CA TYR A 134 6.57 -1.01 13.06
C TYR A 134 7.97 -1.37 12.54
N ASP A 135 8.31 -2.67 12.49
CA ASP A 135 9.61 -3.14 12.02
C ASP A 135 9.86 -2.77 10.55
N ASN A 136 8.84 -2.88 9.70
CA ASN A 136 8.92 -2.45 8.30
C ASN A 136 9.08 -0.93 8.19
N CYS A 137 8.33 -0.15 8.97
CA CYS A 137 8.48 1.31 9.02
C CYS A 137 9.92 1.71 9.36
N VAL A 138 10.53 1.06 10.36
CA VAL A 138 11.92 1.36 10.77
C VAL A 138 12.89 1.06 9.63
N LYS A 139 12.76 -0.12 8.99
CA LYS A 139 13.60 -0.50 7.84
C LYS A 139 13.48 0.47 6.67
N ASP A 140 12.26 0.81 6.26
CA ASP A 140 11.99 1.73 5.15
C ASP A 140 12.52 3.14 5.44
N THR A 141 12.32 3.61 6.68
CA THR A 141 12.76 4.93 7.14
C THR A 141 14.29 5.02 7.25
N CYS A 142 14.97 3.91 7.57
CA CYS A 142 16.43 3.81 7.49
C CYS A 142 16.95 3.79 6.05
N ALA A 143 16.23 3.14 5.12
CA ALA A 143 16.65 2.96 3.74
C ALA A 143 16.53 4.23 2.88
N CYS A 144 15.60 5.12 3.20
CA CYS A 144 15.37 6.34 2.43
C CYS A 144 16.32 7.45 2.88
N ASP A 145 17.37 7.72 2.09
CA ASP A 145 18.43 8.71 2.36
C ASP A 145 18.44 9.90 1.38
N SER A 146 17.63 9.84 0.33
CA SER A 146 17.73 10.70 -0.84
C SER A 146 16.80 11.93 -0.79
N GLY A 147 16.45 12.41 0.41
CA GLY A 147 15.59 13.59 0.60
C GLY A 147 14.08 13.32 0.48
N GLY A 148 13.69 12.04 0.46
CA GLY A 148 12.31 11.54 0.45
C GLY A 148 11.89 10.86 1.76
N ASP A 149 12.62 11.10 2.85
CA ASP A 149 12.49 10.34 4.10
C ASP A 149 11.10 10.46 4.73
N CYS A 150 10.45 11.62 4.52
CA CYS A 150 9.05 11.80 4.88
C CYS A 150 8.12 10.91 4.06
N GLU A 151 8.42 10.65 2.78
CA GLU A 151 7.58 9.82 1.92
C GLU A 151 7.58 8.36 2.37
N CYS A 152 8.75 7.77 2.64
CA CYS A 152 8.85 6.37 3.05
C CYS A 152 8.19 6.12 4.41
N PHE A 153 8.48 6.99 5.38
CA PHE A 153 7.81 6.99 6.68
C PHE A 153 6.28 7.09 6.52
N CYS A 154 5.80 8.07 5.75
CA CYS A 154 4.37 8.29 5.59
C CYS A 154 3.66 7.16 4.82
N SER A 155 4.35 6.47 3.91
CA SER A 155 3.81 5.30 3.21
C SER A 155 3.71 4.11 4.17
N ALA A 156 4.73 3.86 5.00
CA ALA A 156 4.72 2.78 5.97
C ALA A 156 3.59 2.94 7.01
N VAL A 157 3.42 4.14 7.59
CA VAL A 157 2.33 4.41 8.53
C VAL A 157 0.96 4.36 7.84
N ALA A 158 0.87 4.80 6.59
CA ALA A 158 -0.38 4.69 5.82
C ALA A 158 -0.78 3.24 5.54
N ALA A 159 0.17 2.33 5.35
CA ALA A 159 -0.12 0.91 5.19
C ALA A 159 -0.76 0.32 6.45
N TYR A 160 -0.26 0.67 7.65
CA TYR A 160 -0.90 0.23 8.90
C TYR A 160 -2.29 0.84 9.08
N ALA A 161 -2.43 2.13 8.82
CA ALA A 161 -3.75 2.79 8.86
C ALA A 161 -4.76 2.17 7.89
N GLN A 162 -4.31 1.71 6.72
CA GLN A 162 -5.15 1.00 5.77
C GLN A 162 -5.59 -0.36 6.33
N ALA A 163 -4.67 -1.15 6.89
CA ALA A 163 -5.01 -2.43 7.52
C ALA A 163 -6.02 -2.26 8.66
N CYS A 164 -5.88 -1.20 9.47
CA CYS A 164 -6.87 -0.85 10.49
C CYS A 164 -8.25 -0.52 9.89
N ASN A 165 -8.30 0.27 8.82
CA ASN A 165 -9.56 0.61 8.15
C ASN A 165 -10.24 -0.64 7.55
N GLU A 166 -9.47 -1.60 7.04
CA GLU A 166 -9.98 -2.89 6.55
C GLU A 166 -10.54 -3.77 7.68
N ALA A 167 -10.04 -3.58 8.90
CA ALA A 167 -10.59 -4.15 10.14
C ALA A 167 -11.66 -3.24 10.80
N GLU A 168 -12.21 -2.28 10.06
CA GLU A 168 -13.26 -1.36 10.51
C GLU A 168 -12.87 -0.42 11.68
N VAL A 169 -11.57 -0.22 11.92
CA VAL A 169 -11.03 0.73 12.92
C VAL A 169 -10.40 1.95 12.23
N TYR A 170 -11.03 3.12 12.39
CA TYR A 170 -10.62 4.36 11.71
C TYR A 170 -9.81 5.28 12.63
N VAL A 171 -8.49 5.34 12.42
CA VAL A 171 -7.58 6.19 13.21
C VAL A 171 -7.15 7.44 12.44
N THR A 172 -7.36 8.62 13.02
CA THR A 172 -6.89 9.90 12.45
C THR A 172 -5.50 10.23 12.96
N TRP A 173 -4.47 9.92 12.16
CA TRP A 173 -3.06 10.04 12.58
C TRP A 173 -2.27 11.16 11.87
N ARG A 174 -2.81 11.75 10.79
CA ARG A 174 -2.13 12.80 10.03
C ARG A 174 -2.36 14.16 10.68
N THR A 175 -1.29 14.95 10.80
CA THR A 175 -1.33 16.31 11.35
C THR A 175 -0.62 17.29 10.41
N PRO A 176 -0.70 18.61 10.65
CA PRO A 176 0.10 19.56 9.87
C PRO A 176 1.60 19.27 9.90
N ASP A 177 2.12 18.67 10.97
CA ASP A 177 3.55 18.37 11.12
C ASP A 177 3.90 16.92 10.75
N ILE A 178 2.90 16.03 10.71
CA ILE A 178 3.05 14.61 10.40
C ILE A 178 2.30 14.28 9.12
N CYS A 179 3.05 14.02 8.04
CA CYS A 179 2.49 13.47 6.80
C CYS A 179 1.34 14.30 6.21
N ARG A 180 1.49 15.63 6.23
CA ARG A 180 0.49 16.58 5.72
C ARG A 180 0.06 16.23 4.29
N LYS A 181 -1.23 15.99 4.08
CA LYS A 181 -1.83 15.92 2.75
C LYS A 181 -2.39 17.29 2.39
N TRP A 182 -1.82 17.93 1.36
CA TRP A 182 -2.29 19.23 0.84
C TRP A 182 -3.70 19.17 0.21
N ILE A 183 -4.23 17.96 0.00
CA ILE A 183 -5.45 17.71 -0.78
C ILE A 183 -6.75 18.10 -0.05
N CYS A 184 -6.81 18.06 1.29
CA CYS A 184 -8.04 18.45 2.00
C CYS A 184 -8.24 19.96 2.08
N LEU A 185 -7.17 20.77 2.14
CA LEU A 185 -7.31 22.22 2.28
C LEU A 185 -7.92 22.86 1.03
N PHE A 186 -7.63 22.35 -0.16
CA PHE A 186 -8.22 22.88 -1.39
C PHE A 186 -9.70 22.54 -1.54
N LEU A 187 -10.14 21.33 -1.16
CA LEU A 187 -11.57 20.99 -1.17
C LEU A 187 -12.32 21.68 -0.03
N TYR A 188 -11.72 21.80 1.16
CA TYR A 188 -12.34 22.51 2.27
C TYR A 188 -12.44 24.01 1.97
N LEU A 189 -11.39 24.66 1.43
CA LEU A 189 -11.47 26.04 0.97
C LEU A 189 -12.42 26.19 -0.22
N TYR A 190 -12.45 25.26 -1.17
CA TYR A 190 -13.37 25.34 -2.30
C TYR A 190 -14.82 25.18 -1.85
N ILE A 191 -15.13 24.22 -0.99
CA ILE A 191 -16.46 24.04 -0.37
C ILE A 191 -16.80 25.25 0.51
N TYR A 192 -15.87 25.74 1.32
CA TYR A 192 -16.09 26.90 2.20
C TYR A 192 -16.28 28.19 1.41
N ILE A 193 -15.51 28.42 0.34
CA ILE A 193 -15.70 29.52 -0.61
C ILE A 193 -17.03 29.37 -1.34
N TYR A 194 -17.37 28.16 -1.81
CA TYR A 194 -18.63 27.89 -2.51
C TYR A 194 -19.86 28.08 -1.60
N ILE A 195 -19.78 27.63 -0.35
CA ILE A 195 -20.79 27.86 0.70
C ILE A 195 -20.88 29.35 1.07
N CYS A 196 -19.76 30.06 1.20
CA CYS A 196 -19.74 31.51 1.45
C CYS A 196 -20.33 32.31 0.28
N ILE A 197 -20.09 31.91 -0.97
CA ILE A 197 -20.64 32.58 -2.16
C ILE A 197 -22.14 32.31 -2.31
N LEU A 198 -22.61 31.11 -1.95
CA LEU A 198 -24.01 30.71 -2.14
C LEU A 198 -24.91 30.87 -0.92
N ASN A 199 -24.38 31.32 0.22
CA ASN A 199 -25.15 31.64 1.44
C ASN A 199 -26.07 30.47 1.90
N ILE A 200 -25.54 29.25 1.87
CA ILE A 200 -26.30 28.04 2.24
C ILE A 200 -26.12 27.76 3.74
N GLU A 201 -27.22 27.73 4.49
CA GLU A 201 -27.23 27.42 5.93
C GLU A 201 -26.70 25.99 6.21
N PHE A 202 -25.84 25.88 7.22
CA PHE A 202 -25.02 24.72 7.61
C PHE A 202 -25.78 23.41 7.96
N ALA A 203 -27.11 23.36 7.84
CA ALA A 203 -27.91 22.31 8.47
C ALA A 203 -27.93 20.94 7.74
N ASN A 204 -27.49 20.85 6.48
CA ASN A 204 -27.69 19.63 5.67
C ASN A 204 -26.41 18.89 5.22
N LEU A 205 -25.21 19.28 5.70
CA LEU A 205 -23.96 18.64 5.23
C LEU A 205 -23.50 17.42 6.03
N LEU A 206 -24.29 16.95 7.00
CA LEU A 206 -23.93 15.83 7.89
C LEU A 206 -24.21 14.43 7.30
N LEU A 207 -24.59 14.34 6.02
CA LEU A 207 -24.94 13.06 5.37
C LEU A 207 -24.00 12.62 4.24
N ILE A 208 -22.85 13.28 4.06
CA ILE A 208 -21.83 12.81 3.12
C ILE A 208 -20.44 12.93 3.76
N PHE A 209 -20.21 12.11 4.78
CA PHE A 209 -18.90 11.56 5.12
C PHE A 209 -19.10 10.12 5.58
#